data_AF-A0AAU6CIX1-F1
#
_entry.id   AF-A0AAU6CIX1-F1
#
_cell.length_a   1.000
_cell.length_b   1.000
_cell.length_c   1.000
_cell.angle_alpha   90.00
_cell.angle_beta   90.00
_cell.angle_gamma   90.00
#
_symmetry.space_group_name_H-M   'P 1'
#
loop_
_entity.id
_entity.type
_entity.pdbx_description
1 polymer ?
#
loop_
_entity_poly.entity_id
_entity_poly.type
_entity_poly.pdbx_seq_one_letter_code
_entity_poly.pdbx_strand_id
1 'polypeptide(L)' 'MTAPPLIWQKSTFSQEQGDCVELAVTAGGAVLLRESDDPGVVLSTSPSALARFLQAIKHGAAGS' A
#
# COMPACT_ATOMS: atom_id res chain seq x y z
N MET A 1 -13.14 22.09 -2.91
CA MET A 1 -12.85 21.39 -1.64
C MET A 1 -11.79 20.35 -1.93
N THR A 2 -10.56 20.57 -1.51
CA THR A 2 -9.46 19.60 -1.69
C THR A 2 -9.61 18.52 -0.64
N ALA A 3 -9.47 17.25 -1.01
CA ALA A 3 -9.40 16.16 -0.03
C ALA A 3 -8.24 16.42 0.94
N PRO A 4 -8.35 16.03 2.22
CA PRO A 4 -7.25 16.16 3.17
C PRO A 4 -6.01 15.42 2.65
N PRO A 5 -4.79 15.93 2.92
CA PRO A 5 -3.57 15.30 2.45
C PRO A 5 -3.45 13.88 3.03
N LEU A 6 -3.14 12.93 2.16
CA LEU A 6 -2.89 11.54 2.55
C LEU A 6 -1.55 11.44 3.27
N ILE A 7 -1.55 10.76 4.42
CA ILE A 7 -0.33 10.45 5.17
C ILE A 7 0.17 9.08 4.68
N TRP A 8 1.24 9.09 3.90
CA TRP A 8 1.87 7.89 3.38
C TRP A 8 2.86 7.31 4.41
N GLN A 9 2.72 6.02 4.69
CA GLN A 9 3.63 5.25 5.53
C GLN A 9 4.46 4.32 4.66
N LYS A 10 5.77 4.59 4.59
CA LYS A 10 6.76 3.78 3.89
C LYS A 10 7.10 2.52 4.68
N SER A 11 7.15 1.36 4.02
CA SER A 11 7.52 0.09 4.64
C SER A 11 8.89 0.16 5.33
N THR A 12 9.04 -0.51 6.48
CA THR A 12 10.33 -0.64 7.18
C THR A 12 11.32 -1.55 6.45
N PHE A 13 10.87 -2.31 5.45
CA PHE A 13 11.71 -3.16 4.60
C PHE A 13 12.26 -2.42 3.37
N SER A 14 11.99 -1.12 3.28
CA SER A 14 12.45 -0.26 2.20
C SER A 14 13.97 -0.07 2.24
N GLN A 15 14.64 -0.28 1.11
CA GLN A 15 16.06 0.01 0.95
C GLN A 15 16.28 1.41 0.36
N GLU A 16 17.53 1.89 0.38
CA GLU A 16 17.87 3.24 -0.09
C GLU A 16 17.75 3.43 -1.61
N GLN A 17 17.79 2.34 -2.40
CA GLN A 17 17.88 2.38 -3.87
C GLN A 17 16.54 2.23 -4.63
N GLY A 18 15.40 2.13 -3.96
CA GLY A 18 14.10 2.04 -4.65
C GLY A 18 13.17 0.95 -4.11
N ASP A 19 12.10 0.66 -4.85
CA ASP A 19 11.14 -0.44 -4.62
C ASP A 19 10.39 -0.38 -3.29
N CYS A 20 10.21 0.83 -2.77
CA CYS A 20 9.57 1.04 -1.48
C CYS A 20 8.06 1.07 -1.65
N VAL A 21 7.37 0.12 -1.02
CA VAL A 21 5.91 0.14 -0.93
C VAL A 21 5.46 1.11 0.17
N GLU A 22 4.48 1.95 -0.17
CA GLU A 22 3.86 2.91 0.74
C GLU A 22 2.36 2.68 0.86
N LEU A 23 1.82 2.92 2.05
CA LEU A 23 0.40 2.78 2.36
C LEU A 23 -0.19 4.10 2.88
N ALA A 24 -1.43 4.41 2.53
CA ALA A 24 -2.20 5.50 3.15
C ALA A 24 -3.64 5.06 3.41
N VAL A 25 -4.29 5.67 4.39
CA VAL A 25 -5.71 5.43 4.69
C VAL A 25 -6.50 6.69 4.34
N THR A 26 -7.53 6.51 3.52
CA THR A 26 -8.45 7.60 3.18
C THR A 26 -9.42 7.87 4.34
N ALA A 27 -10.04 9.06 4.35
CA ALA A 27 -11.11 9.36 5.31
C ALA A 27 -12.30 8.37 5.22
N GLY A 28 -12.50 7.73 4.07
CA GLY A 28 -13.52 6.70 3.85
C GLY A 28 -13.09 5.28 4.28
N GLY A 29 -11.90 5.11 4.88
CA GLY A 29 -11.41 3.82 5.37
C GLY A 29 -10.83 2.89 4.29
N ALA A 30 -10.80 3.32 3.03
CA ALA A 30 -10.04 2.61 1.99
C ALA A 30 -8.53 2.75 2.23
N VAL A 31 -7.79 1.69 1.91
CA VAL A 31 -6.33 1.67 1.93
C VAL A 31 -5.82 1.91 0.52
N LEU A 32 -4.86 2.80 0.39
CA LEU A 32 -4.15 3.09 -0.84
C LEU A 32 -2.76 2.49 -0.75
N LEU A 33 -2.29 1.91 -1.85
CA LEU A 33 -0.96 1.35 -2.01
C LEU A 33 -0.32 1.99 -3.24
N ARG A 34 0.95 2.36 -3.13
CA ARG A 34 1.77 2.80 -4.26
C ARG A 34 3.22 2.38 -4.07
N GLU A 35 3.98 2.46 -5.14
CA GLU A 35 5.43 2.31 -5.11
C GLU A 35 6.09 3.69 -5.14
N SER A 36 7.21 3.82 -4.44
CA SER A 36 7.93 5.09 -4.37
C SER A 36 8.55 5.51 -5.71
N ASP A 37 8.88 4.55 -6.58
CA ASP A 37 9.47 4.83 -7.90
C ASP A 37 8.41 5.21 -8.95
N ASP A 38 7.16 4.76 -8.75
CA ASP A 38 6.02 5.14 -9.58
C ASP A 38 4.85 5.69 -8.72
N PRO A 39 5.00 6.86 -8.09
CA PRO A 39 4.03 7.40 -7.13
C PRO A 39 2.70 7.84 -7.76
N GLY A 40 2.61 7.87 -9.10
CA GLY A 40 1.40 8.19 -9.85
C GLY A 40 0.42 7.02 -9.95
N VAL A 41 0.88 5.79 -9.79
CA VAL A 41 0.04 4.59 -9.82
C VAL A 41 -0.36 4.22 -8.40
N VAL A 42 -1.65 4.40 -8.10
CA VAL A 42 -2.23 4.15 -6.78
C VAL A 42 -3.29 3.07 -6.88
N LEU A 43 -3.06 1.95 -6.20
CA LEU A 43 -4.05 0.89 -6.02
C LEU A 43 -4.91 1.22 -4.81
N SER A 44 -6.23 1.05 -4.94
CA SER A 44 -7.17 1.19 -3.84
C SER A 44 -7.73 -0.18 -3.43
N THR A 45 -7.78 -0.43 -2.13
CA THR A 45 -8.25 -1.69 -1.55
C THR A 45 -8.90 -1.46 -0.20
N SER A 46 -9.44 -2.52 0.40
CA SER A 46 -9.94 -2.50 1.78
C SER A 46 -8.89 -3.03 2.76
N PRO A 47 -8.96 -2.66 4.05
CA PRO A 47 -8.07 -3.21 5.07
C PRO A 47 -8.11 -4.75 5.13
N SER A 48 -9.30 -5.35 4.96
CA SER A 48 -9.47 -6.80 5.00
C SER A 48 -8.92 -7.52 3.76
N ALA A 49 -9.02 -6.91 2.58
CA ALA A 49 -8.41 -7.44 1.36
C ALA A 49 -6.88 -7.37 1.44
N LEU A 50 -6.33 -6.24 1.89
CA LEU A 50 -4.88 -6.10 2.10
C LEU A 50 -4.36 -7.10 3.13
N ALA A 51 -5.04 -7.27 4.27
CA ALA A 51 -4.64 -8.24 5.28
C ALA A 51 -4.60 -9.67 4.73
N ARG A 52 -5.62 -10.08 3.95
CA ARG A 52 -5.66 -11.40 3.31
C ARG A 52 -4.53 -11.57 2.30
N PHE A 53 -4.26 -10.54 1.49
CA PHE A 53 -3.16 -10.57 0.52
C PHE A 53 -1.81 -10.74 1.21
N LEU A 54 -1.54 -9.98 2.28
CA LEU A 54 -0.30 -10.10 3.05
C LEU A 54 -0.16 -11.48 3.70
N GLN A 55 -1.25 -12.07 4.19
CA GLN A 55 -1.22 -13.45 4.69
C GLN A 55 -0.91 -14.45 3.57
N ALA A 56 -1.54 -14.31 2.40
CA ALA A 56 -1.26 -15.17 1.26
C ALA A 56 0.22 -15.08 0.82
N ILE A 57 0.80 -13.88 0.80
CA ILE A 57 2.24 -13.70 0.52
C ILE A 57 3.10 -14.45 1.55
N LYS A 58 2.81 -14.27 2.85
CA LYS A 58 3.56 -14.94 3.93
C LYS A 58 3.51 -16.47 3.83
N HIS A 59 2.42 -17.01 3.29
CA HIS A 59 2.23 -18.44 3.07
C HIS A 59 2.67 -18.92 1.67
N GLY A 60 3.24 -18.04 0.83
CA GLY A 60 3.68 -18.38 -0.52
C GLY A 60 2.56 -18.68 -1.53
N ALA A 61 1.34 -18.23 -1.23
CA ALA A 61 0.12 -18.51 -2.01
C ALA A 61 -0.37 -17.31 -2.85
N ALA A 62 0.31 -16.16 -2.77
CA ALA A 62 0.01 -15.00 -3.60
C ALA A 62 0.65 -15.18 -5.00
N GLY A 63 -0.02 -15.91 -5.89
CA GLY A 63 0.46 -16.11 -7.26
C GLY A 63 0.15 -17.47 -7.89
N SER A 64 -0.60 -18.35 -7.20
CA SER A 64 -1.12 -19.61 -7.75
C SER A 64 -2.34 -19.41 -8.65
#